data_AF-A0A6A4ZJX8-F1
#
_entry.id   AF-A0A6A4ZJX8-F1
#
_cell.length_a   1.000
_cell.length_b   1.000
_cell.length_c   1.000
_cell.angle_alpha   90.00
_cell.angle_beta   90.00
_cell.angle_gamma   90.00
#
_symmetry.space_group_name_H-M   'P 1'
#
loop_
_entity.id
_entity.type
_entity.pdbx_description
1 polymer ?
#
loop_
_entity_poly.entity_id
_entity_poly.type
_entity_poly.pdbx_seq_one_letter_code
_entity_poly.pdbx_strand_id
1 'polypeptide(L)'
;MDRGNVGDGGSWWQLQCCNDDQMQSIFVIVGYTILIFKLWRFPLLHPFKILTVFLHELGHALAVWMTCGKVTSMEVHPNEGGVTSYAGGVALVIVPAGYLGSAVWGMAFVVASPDRLAAEIAAGILILFLLIFIYYAKNAYMRWLNAGFIVILGGLIALDRAVPGGSFALRYVILFMGVMSCLFSVYDIWDDLIARRINDSDASVFAKMTHTSSRCWGVIWGLFALGTMGGAVYLNLLVIQHVLPGPSIASIHELSGATTAALVVAASVLGIGILHTIVTRRCMVQSGSNQLGYAQAP
;
A
#
# COMPACT_ATOMS: atom_id res chain seq x y z
N MET A 1 -19.67 -10.05 -30.79
CA MET A 1 -18.98 -11.32 -30.50
C MET A 1 -17.86 -11.40 -31.50
N ASP A 2 -16.63 -11.11 -31.07
CA ASP A 2 -15.44 -11.59 -31.76
C ASP A 2 -14.34 -11.67 -30.71
N ARG A 3 -14.21 -12.86 -30.12
CA ARG A 3 -13.08 -13.20 -29.26
C ARG A 3 -11.96 -13.59 -30.20
N GLY A 4 -11.06 -12.64 -30.47
CA GLY A 4 -9.83 -12.92 -31.17
C GLY A 4 -9.07 -14.05 -30.48
N ASN A 5 -8.80 -15.10 -31.24
CA ASN A 5 -7.91 -16.21 -30.91
C ASN A 5 -6.60 -15.67 -30.32
N VAL A 6 -6.35 -15.95 -29.04
CA VAL A 6 -4.99 -16.07 -28.52
C VAL A 6 -4.72 -17.56 -28.44
N GLY A 7 -4.03 -18.06 -29.46
CA GLY A 7 -3.46 -19.39 -29.42
C GLY A 7 -2.28 -19.41 -28.47
N ASP A 8 -2.49 -19.96 -27.28
CA ASP A 8 -1.51 -20.81 -26.60
C ASP A 8 -2.27 -21.71 -25.61
N GLY A 9 -1.99 -23.01 -25.60
CA GLY A 9 -2.72 -24.02 -24.81
C GLY A 9 -2.43 -24.00 -23.30
N GLY A 10 -2.07 -22.84 -22.76
CA GLY A 10 -1.71 -22.64 -21.35
C GLY A 10 -2.93 -22.36 -20.47
N SER A 11 -2.84 -22.73 -19.19
CA SER A 11 -3.82 -22.36 -18.18
C SER A 11 -3.86 -20.84 -17.95
N TRP A 12 -5.01 -20.28 -17.56
CA TRP A 12 -5.19 -18.84 -17.30
C TRP A 12 -4.30 -18.26 -16.18
N TRP A 13 -3.71 -19.12 -15.34
CA TRP A 13 -2.74 -18.75 -14.30
C TRP A 13 -1.28 -18.81 -14.79
N GLN A 14 -1.02 -19.18 -16.03
CA GLN A 14 0.35 -19.27 -16.53
C GLN A 14 0.86 -17.91 -16.98
N LEU A 15 1.75 -17.33 -16.18
CA LEU A 15 2.38 -16.05 -16.48
C LEU A 15 3.44 -16.24 -17.57
N GLN A 16 3.23 -15.58 -18.70
CA GLN A 16 4.23 -15.44 -19.75
C GLN A 16 4.84 -14.05 -19.61
N CYS A 17 6.11 -13.98 -19.22
CA CYS A 17 6.78 -12.73 -18.92
C CYS A 17 8.05 -12.56 -19.77
N CYS A 18 8.41 -11.34 -20.21
CA CYS A 18 7.72 -10.08 -19.95
C CYS A 18 7.56 -9.25 -21.24
N ASN A 19 6.36 -8.71 -21.46
CA ASN A 19 6.12 -7.67 -22.46
C ASN A 19 6.44 -6.26 -21.90
N ASP A 20 6.33 -5.22 -22.73
CA ASP A 20 6.68 -3.86 -22.34
C ASP A 20 5.88 -3.33 -21.14
N ASP A 21 4.56 -3.51 -21.14
CA ASP A 21 3.67 -3.05 -20.06
C ASP A 21 3.93 -3.78 -18.74
N GLN A 22 4.23 -5.09 -18.80
CA GLN A 22 4.64 -5.87 -17.63
C GLN A 22 5.94 -5.32 -17.04
N MET A 23 6.94 -5.05 -17.89
CA MET A 23 8.21 -4.44 -17.46
C MET A 23 7.99 -3.05 -16.87
N GLN A 24 7.12 -2.23 -17.48
CA GLN A 24 6.77 -0.92 -16.96
C GLN A 24 6.17 -1.02 -15.55
N SER A 25 5.20 -1.91 -15.34
CA SER A 25 4.57 -2.11 -14.03
C SER A 25 5.59 -2.55 -12.98
N ILE A 26 6.49 -3.48 -13.32
CA ILE A 26 7.58 -3.90 -12.43
C ILE A 26 8.43 -2.70 -12.02
N PHE A 27 8.91 -1.91 -12.98
CA PHE A 27 9.76 -0.75 -12.68
C PHE A 27 9.04 0.31 -11.84
N VAL A 28 7.76 0.56 -12.10
CA VAL A 28 6.96 1.50 -11.31
C VAL A 28 6.74 0.98 -9.89
N ILE A 29 6.39 -0.30 -9.70
CA ILE A 29 6.21 -0.91 -8.37
C ILE A 29 7.51 -0.87 -7.57
N VAL A 30 8.64 -1.21 -8.20
CA VAL A 30 9.97 -1.12 -7.58
C VAL A 30 10.31 0.32 -7.22
N GLY A 31 10.09 1.26 -8.13
CA GLY A 31 10.29 2.68 -7.89
C GLY A 31 9.47 3.21 -6.73
N TYR A 32 8.18 2.88 -6.67
CA TYR A 32 7.28 3.22 -5.55
C TYR A 32 7.74 2.61 -4.24
N THR A 33 8.12 1.32 -4.24
CA THR A 33 8.63 0.64 -3.04
C THR A 33 9.83 1.39 -2.47
N ILE A 34 10.81 1.72 -3.31
CA ILE A 34 12.02 2.45 -2.87
C ILE A 34 11.65 3.86 -2.39
N LEU A 35 10.80 4.57 -3.12
CA LEU A 35 10.33 5.91 -2.77
C LEU A 35 9.64 5.93 -1.41
N ILE A 36 8.72 4.98 -1.17
CA ILE A 36 7.97 4.85 0.08
C ILE A 36 8.93 4.61 1.25
N PHE A 37 9.85 3.66 1.15
CA PHE A 37 10.81 3.39 2.24
C PHE A 37 11.76 4.56 2.50
N LYS A 38 12.21 5.28 1.47
CA LYS A 38 13.16 6.39 1.63
C LYS A 38 12.52 7.68 2.08
N LEU A 39 11.32 7.99 1.57
CA LEU A 39 10.60 9.21 1.87
C LEU A 39 9.53 9.02 2.93
N TRP A 40 9.52 7.90 3.67
CA TRP A 40 8.47 7.62 4.66
C TRP A 40 8.26 8.76 5.65
N ARG A 41 9.34 9.37 6.14
CA ARG A 41 9.29 10.49 7.11
C ARG A 41 9.06 11.85 6.44
N PHE A 42 9.00 11.92 5.10
CA PHE A 42 8.82 13.16 4.36
C PHE A 42 7.34 13.60 4.38
N PRO A 43 7.03 14.90 4.59
CA PRO A 43 5.64 15.38 4.74
C PRO A 43 4.73 15.10 3.55
N LEU A 44 5.27 15.01 2.33
CA LEU A 44 4.47 14.77 1.13
C LEU A 44 3.78 13.39 1.14
N LEU A 45 4.37 12.39 1.81
CA LEU A 45 3.75 11.07 1.96
C LEU A 45 2.70 11.03 3.07
N HIS A 46 2.66 12.04 3.93
CA HIS A 46 1.75 12.08 5.08
C HIS A 46 0.28 11.83 4.73
N PRO A 47 -0.37 12.54 3.77
CA PRO A 47 -1.77 12.28 3.47
C PRO A 47 -2.03 10.82 3.03
N PHE A 48 -1.12 10.23 2.26
CA PHE A 48 -1.23 8.85 1.81
C PHE A 48 -1.02 7.85 2.95
N LYS A 49 -0.06 8.09 3.86
CA LYS A 49 0.13 7.26 5.06
C LYS A 49 -1.12 7.23 5.92
N ILE A 50 -1.75 8.39 6.11
CA ILE A 50 -2.96 8.52 6.92
C ILE A 50 -4.14 7.80 6.23
N LEU A 51 -4.22 7.83 4.89
CA LEU A 51 -5.18 6.99 4.16
C LEU A 51 -4.90 5.49 4.34
N THR A 52 -3.63 5.09 4.43
CA THR A 52 -3.28 3.70 4.72
C THR A 52 -3.68 3.29 6.12
N VAL A 53 -3.50 4.17 7.13
CA VAL A 53 -4.04 3.96 8.48
C VAL A 53 -5.57 3.84 8.42
N PHE A 54 -6.25 4.64 7.61
CA PHE A 54 -7.69 4.46 7.39
C PHE A 54 -8.05 3.07 6.84
N LEU A 55 -7.29 2.53 5.88
CA LEU A 55 -7.52 1.17 5.35
C LEU A 55 -7.24 0.08 6.39
N HIS A 56 -6.27 0.29 7.26
CA HIS A 56 -6.01 -0.56 8.43
C HIS A 56 -7.22 -0.57 9.37
N GLU A 57 -7.70 0.61 9.78
CA GLU A 57 -8.89 0.73 10.62
C GLU A 57 -10.16 0.16 9.96
N LEU A 58 -10.29 0.34 8.64
CA LEU A 58 -11.35 -0.27 7.84
C LEU A 58 -11.30 -1.80 7.94
N GLY A 59 -10.11 -2.41 8.00
CA GLY A 59 -9.93 -3.84 8.23
C GLY A 59 -10.58 -4.31 9.53
N HIS A 60 -10.32 -3.62 10.65
CA HIS A 60 -10.99 -3.89 11.93
C HIS A 60 -12.51 -3.73 11.80
N ALA A 61 -12.98 -2.63 11.23
CA ALA A 61 -14.40 -2.34 11.11
C ALA A 61 -15.16 -3.40 10.27
N LEU A 62 -14.57 -3.86 9.17
CA LEU A 62 -15.12 -4.94 8.36
C LEU A 62 -15.17 -6.25 9.13
N ALA A 63 -14.11 -6.59 9.88
CA ALA A 63 -14.10 -7.79 10.71
C ALA A 63 -15.12 -7.73 11.85
N VAL A 64 -15.36 -6.55 12.43
CA VAL A 64 -16.43 -6.33 13.41
C VAL A 64 -17.78 -6.68 12.77
N TRP A 65 -18.10 -6.12 11.60
CA TRP A 65 -19.37 -6.42 10.93
C TRP A 65 -19.49 -7.89 10.51
N MET A 66 -18.43 -8.50 9.98
CA MET A 66 -18.43 -9.91 9.59
C MET A 66 -18.60 -10.87 10.77
N THR A 67 -18.21 -10.46 11.98
CA THR A 67 -18.36 -11.26 13.20
C THR A 67 -19.60 -10.87 14.01
N CYS A 68 -20.57 -10.20 13.38
CA CYS A 68 -21.83 -9.75 13.97
C CYS A 68 -21.67 -8.74 15.13
N GLY A 69 -20.54 -8.03 15.18
CA GLY A 69 -20.33 -6.89 16.06
C GLY A 69 -20.87 -5.59 15.44
N LYS A 70 -20.82 -4.51 16.24
CA LYS A 70 -21.25 -3.17 15.85
C LYS A 70 -20.11 -2.16 15.99
N VAL A 71 -19.71 -1.55 14.89
CA VAL A 71 -18.80 -0.39 14.90
C VAL A 71 -19.54 0.82 15.48
N THR A 72 -18.94 1.47 16.48
CA THR A 72 -19.49 2.65 17.15
C THR A 72 -18.84 3.95 16.68
N SER A 73 -17.54 3.91 16.40
CA SER A 73 -16.79 5.04 15.84
C SER A 73 -15.45 4.63 15.26
N MET A 74 -14.89 5.50 14.44
CA MET A 74 -13.52 5.41 13.96
C MET A 74 -12.85 6.78 14.07
N GLU A 75 -11.56 6.77 14.39
CA GLU A 75 -10.72 7.96 14.43
C GLU A 75 -9.38 7.66 13.77
N VAL A 76 -8.91 8.60 12.98
CA VAL A 76 -7.53 8.61 12.47
C VAL A 76 -6.92 9.94 12.88
N HIS A 77 -5.67 9.92 13.31
CA HIS A 77 -4.98 11.07 13.90
C HIS A 77 -3.75 11.49 13.07
N PRO A 78 -3.34 12.77 13.11
CA PRO A 78 -2.18 13.26 12.36
C PRO A 78 -0.85 12.59 12.73
N ASN A 79 -0.77 11.96 13.89
CA ASN A 79 0.40 11.22 14.36
C ASN A 79 0.44 9.77 13.84
N GLU A 80 -0.30 9.46 12.77
CA GLU A 80 -0.34 8.14 12.12
C GLU A 80 -1.01 7.06 13.00
N GLY A 81 -1.70 7.45 14.08
CA GLY A 81 -2.51 6.55 14.89
C GLY A 81 -3.95 6.43 14.39
N GLY A 82 -4.53 5.25 14.55
CA GLY A 82 -5.94 4.97 14.29
C GLY A 82 -6.59 4.29 15.50
N VAL A 83 -7.92 4.41 15.61
CA VAL A 83 -8.71 3.62 16.55
C VAL A 83 -10.10 3.36 16.01
N THR A 84 -10.47 2.08 15.97
CA THR A 84 -11.83 1.61 15.68
C THR A 84 -12.51 1.17 16.97
N SER A 85 -13.51 1.93 17.40
CA SER A 85 -14.35 1.57 18.55
C SER A 85 -15.51 0.68 18.11
N TYR A 86 -15.76 -0.40 18.84
CA TYR A 86 -16.81 -1.36 18.53
C TYR A 86 -17.38 -2.04 19.78
N ALA A 87 -18.53 -2.69 19.62
CA ALA A 87 -19.17 -3.53 20.62
C ALA A 87 -19.54 -4.90 20.04
N GLY A 88 -19.24 -5.97 20.77
CA GLY A 88 -19.44 -7.35 20.31
C GLY A 88 -18.45 -7.78 19.24
N GLY A 89 -18.75 -8.89 18.55
CA GLY A 89 -17.86 -9.51 17.57
C GLY A 89 -16.78 -10.40 18.17
N VAL A 90 -15.96 -10.99 17.31
CA VAL A 90 -14.91 -11.94 17.72
C VAL A 90 -13.55 -11.25 17.67
N ALA A 91 -13.04 -10.86 18.83
CA ALA A 91 -11.78 -10.11 18.94
C ALA A 91 -10.59 -10.84 18.29
N LEU A 92 -10.57 -12.18 18.31
CA LEU A 92 -9.54 -13.00 17.67
C LEU A 92 -9.46 -12.83 16.13
N VAL A 93 -10.55 -12.36 15.51
CA VAL A 93 -10.59 -12.04 14.07
C VAL A 93 -10.41 -10.53 13.86
N ILE A 94 -10.97 -9.72 14.74
CA ILE A 94 -10.97 -8.26 14.61
C ILE A 94 -9.56 -7.68 14.73
N VAL A 95 -8.80 -8.04 15.77
CA VAL A 95 -7.47 -7.48 16.03
C VAL A 95 -6.47 -7.74 14.89
N PRO A 96 -6.32 -8.97 14.34
CA PRO A 96 -5.41 -9.16 13.20
C PRO A 96 -5.91 -8.51 11.90
N ALA A 97 -7.21 -8.19 11.80
CA ALA A 97 -7.80 -7.68 10.56
C ALA A 97 -7.27 -6.31 10.13
N GLY A 98 -6.66 -5.53 11.02
CA GLY A 98 -6.01 -4.28 10.65
C GLY A 98 -4.86 -4.51 9.67
N TYR A 99 -3.81 -5.19 10.12
CA TYR A 99 -2.65 -5.48 9.28
C TYR A 99 -2.96 -6.41 8.11
N LEU A 100 -3.75 -7.48 8.34
CA LEU A 100 -4.12 -8.40 7.26
C LEU A 100 -5.01 -7.72 6.22
N GLY A 101 -5.97 -6.91 6.68
CA GLY A 101 -6.88 -6.15 5.82
C GLY A 101 -6.15 -5.11 4.99
N SER A 102 -5.22 -4.34 5.58
CA SER A 102 -4.39 -3.37 4.84
C SER A 102 -3.61 -4.05 3.71
N ALA A 103 -3.04 -5.23 3.96
CA ALA A 103 -2.30 -5.98 2.96
C ALA A 103 -3.21 -6.49 1.83
N VAL A 104 -4.41 -6.99 2.16
CA VAL A 104 -5.40 -7.46 1.17
C VAL A 104 -5.96 -6.30 0.34
N TRP A 105 -6.29 -5.16 0.96
CA TRP A 105 -6.70 -3.95 0.24
C TRP A 105 -5.59 -3.43 -0.68
N GLY A 106 -4.34 -3.46 -0.21
CA GLY A 106 -3.18 -3.13 -1.01
C GLY A 106 -3.08 -4.00 -2.26
N MET A 107 -3.18 -5.33 -2.08
CA MET A 107 -3.18 -6.28 -3.18
C MET A 107 -4.32 -6.01 -4.18
N ALA A 108 -5.54 -5.76 -3.68
CA ALA A 108 -6.69 -5.46 -4.54
C ALA A 108 -6.46 -4.22 -5.41
N PHE A 109 -5.88 -3.16 -4.86
CA PHE A 109 -5.54 -1.95 -5.63
C PHE A 109 -4.42 -2.18 -6.64
N VAL A 110 -3.36 -2.90 -6.25
CA VAL A 110 -2.29 -3.27 -7.20
C VAL A 110 -2.87 -4.08 -8.36
N VAL A 111 -3.71 -5.09 -8.10
CA VAL A 111 -4.33 -5.93 -9.14
C VAL A 111 -5.32 -5.16 -10.02
N ALA A 112 -6.05 -4.20 -9.46
CA ALA A 112 -7.01 -3.37 -10.21
C ALA A 112 -6.33 -2.32 -11.10
N SER A 113 -5.13 -1.85 -10.74
CA SER A 113 -4.47 -0.74 -11.42
C SER A 113 -4.17 -0.90 -12.92
N PRO A 114 -3.93 -2.10 -13.48
CA PRO A 114 -3.65 -2.23 -14.91
C PRO A 114 -4.87 -2.00 -15.79
N ASP A 115 -6.06 -2.35 -15.33
CA ASP A 115 -7.29 -2.19 -16.09
C ASP A 115 -7.98 -0.87 -15.71
N ARG A 116 -8.43 -0.14 -16.73
CA ARG A 116 -9.04 1.17 -16.55
C ARG A 116 -10.33 1.08 -15.73
N LEU A 117 -11.22 0.16 -16.10
CA LEU A 117 -12.50 -0.01 -15.43
C LEU A 117 -12.30 -0.54 -14.01
N ALA A 118 -11.40 -1.50 -13.82
CA ALA A 118 -11.08 -2.04 -12.50
C ALA A 118 -10.50 -0.97 -11.57
N ALA A 119 -9.61 -0.10 -12.05
CA ALA A 119 -9.07 1.01 -11.26
C ALA A 119 -10.16 2.02 -10.86
N GLU A 120 -11.12 2.32 -11.73
CA GLU A 120 -12.28 3.18 -11.43
C GLU A 120 -13.23 2.53 -10.42
N ILE A 121 -13.49 1.22 -10.56
CA ILE A 121 -14.30 0.47 -9.59
C ILE A 121 -13.60 0.45 -8.23
N ALA A 122 -12.29 0.18 -8.18
CA ALA A 122 -11.51 0.21 -6.95
C ALA A 122 -11.56 1.58 -6.27
N ALA A 123 -11.38 2.66 -7.05
CA ALA A 123 -11.51 4.03 -6.55
C ALA A 123 -12.93 4.34 -6.07
N GLY A 124 -13.97 3.88 -6.77
CA GLY A 124 -15.37 4.04 -6.39
C GLY A 124 -15.72 3.32 -5.08
N ILE A 125 -15.22 2.10 -4.88
CA ILE A 125 -15.36 1.35 -3.63
C ILE A 125 -14.65 2.08 -2.49
N LEU A 126 -13.44 2.60 -2.72
CA LEU A 126 -12.73 3.39 -1.73
C LEU A 126 -13.51 4.68 -1.37
N ILE A 127 -14.02 5.41 -2.36
CA ILE A 127 -14.89 6.59 -2.15
C ILE A 127 -16.12 6.22 -1.30
N LEU A 128 -16.77 5.09 -1.59
CA LEU A 128 -17.91 4.61 -0.81
C LEU A 128 -17.55 4.42 0.67
N PHE A 129 -16.42 3.77 0.97
CA PHE A 129 -15.98 3.62 2.35
C PHE A 129 -15.59 4.96 2.99
N LEU A 130 -14.89 5.82 2.28
CA LEU A 130 -14.56 7.16 2.78
C LEU A 130 -15.83 7.95 3.15
N LEU A 131 -16.90 7.86 2.34
CA LEU A 131 -18.21 8.46 2.61
C LEU A 131 -18.87 7.87 3.85
N ILE A 132 -18.94 6.53 3.96
CA ILE A 132 -19.51 5.85 5.12
C ILE A 132 -18.80 6.29 6.40
N PHE A 133 -17.47 6.36 6.38
CA PHE A 133 -16.68 6.68 7.56
C PHE A 133 -16.56 8.17 7.88
N ILE A 134 -17.06 9.08 7.03
CA ILE A 134 -17.33 10.46 7.46
C ILE A 134 -18.38 10.49 8.58
N TYR A 135 -19.40 9.63 8.50
CA TYR A 135 -20.44 9.53 9.53
C TYR A 135 -19.91 8.94 10.85
N TYR A 136 -19.06 7.91 10.77
CA TYR A 136 -18.45 7.27 11.94
C TYR A 136 -17.29 8.05 12.55
N ALA A 137 -16.74 9.04 11.83
CA ALA A 137 -15.61 9.84 12.28
C ALA A 137 -15.95 10.69 13.51
N LYS A 138 -15.21 10.50 14.61
CA LYS A 138 -15.34 11.30 15.84
C LYS A 138 -14.46 12.53 15.89
N ASN A 139 -13.44 12.61 15.04
CA ASN A 139 -12.57 13.78 14.93
C ASN A 139 -12.74 14.50 13.58
N ALA A 140 -12.54 15.82 13.58
CA ALA A 140 -12.68 16.65 12.38
C ALA A 140 -11.60 16.35 11.34
N TYR A 141 -10.41 15.95 11.79
CA TYR A 141 -9.27 15.65 10.93
C TYR A 141 -9.60 14.52 9.93
N MET A 142 -10.12 13.39 10.41
CA MET A 142 -10.54 12.27 9.58
C MET A 142 -11.66 12.66 8.61
N ARG A 143 -12.61 13.51 9.02
CA ARG A 143 -13.67 13.99 8.11
C ARG A 143 -13.10 14.79 6.94
N TRP A 144 -12.20 15.73 7.22
CA TRP A 144 -11.55 16.54 6.19
C TRP A 144 -10.63 15.71 5.30
N LEU A 145 -9.90 14.76 5.89
CA LEU A 145 -9.08 13.80 5.15
C LEU A 145 -9.94 13.00 4.16
N ASN A 146 -11.03 12.39 4.64
CA ASN A 146 -11.92 11.59 3.81
C ASN A 146 -12.55 12.45 2.70
N ALA A 147 -13.04 13.65 3.04
CA ALA A 147 -13.59 14.58 2.05
C ALA A 147 -12.54 14.96 0.99
N GLY A 148 -11.31 15.23 1.39
CA GLY A 148 -10.20 15.53 0.49
C GLY A 148 -9.92 14.38 -0.49
N PHE A 149 -9.81 13.14 0.01
CA PHE A 149 -9.60 11.98 -0.85
C PHE A 149 -10.80 11.68 -1.75
N ILE A 150 -12.04 11.90 -1.30
CA ILE A 150 -13.23 11.78 -2.16
C ILE A 150 -13.14 12.76 -3.34
N VAL A 151 -12.78 14.02 -3.09
CA VAL A 151 -12.62 15.02 -4.15
C VAL A 151 -11.48 14.63 -5.10
N ILE A 152 -10.34 14.19 -4.57
CA ILE A 152 -9.18 13.79 -5.39
C ILE A 152 -9.52 12.58 -6.25
N LEU A 153 -10.04 11.50 -5.67
CA LEU A 153 -10.36 10.27 -6.39
C LEU A 153 -11.53 10.48 -7.36
N GLY A 154 -12.57 11.20 -6.95
CA GLY A 154 -13.70 11.56 -7.81
C GLY A 154 -13.25 12.44 -8.98
N GLY A 155 -12.35 13.39 -8.73
CA GLY A 155 -11.73 14.24 -9.76
C GLY A 155 -10.88 13.43 -10.73
N LEU A 156 -10.11 12.45 -10.24
CA LEU A 156 -9.32 11.55 -11.09
C LEU A 156 -10.21 10.63 -11.95
N ILE A 157 -11.32 10.11 -11.42
CA ILE A 157 -12.31 9.36 -12.21
C ILE A 157 -12.94 10.26 -13.26
N ALA A 158 -13.34 11.48 -12.90
CA ALA A 158 -13.92 12.44 -13.84
C ALA A 158 -12.93 12.82 -14.95
N LEU A 159 -11.66 13.06 -14.59
CA LEU A 159 -10.58 13.34 -15.54
C LEU A 159 -10.35 12.15 -16.47
N ASP A 160 -10.30 10.95 -15.92
CA ASP A 160 -10.13 9.73 -16.71
C ASP A 160 -11.24 9.60 -17.76
N ARG A 161 -12.50 9.80 -17.37
CA ARG A 161 -13.66 9.74 -18.27
C ARG A 161 -13.72 10.90 -19.28
N ALA A 162 -13.19 12.07 -18.93
CA ALA A 162 -13.22 13.25 -19.80
C ALA A 162 -12.15 13.23 -20.90
N VAL A 163 -11.02 12.56 -20.69
CA VAL A 163 -9.92 12.49 -21.67
C VAL A 163 -10.16 11.33 -22.66
N PRO A 164 -10.20 11.59 -23.98
CA PRO A 164 -10.26 10.53 -24.99
C PRO A 164 -9.06 9.57 -24.84
N GLY A 165 -9.33 8.28 -24.66
CA GLY A 165 -8.30 7.27 -24.37
C GLY A 165 -8.01 7.04 -22.88
N GLY A 166 -8.56 7.85 -21.98
CA GLY A 166 -8.37 7.73 -20.53
C GLY A 166 -7.12 8.45 -20.02
N SER A 167 -7.08 8.71 -18.72
CA SER A 167 -5.92 9.27 -18.03
C SER A 167 -5.18 8.17 -17.27
N PHE A 168 -3.87 8.03 -17.48
CA PHE A 168 -3.08 7.06 -16.71
C PHE A 168 -2.96 7.44 -15.22
N ALA A 169 -3.31 8.67 -14.85
CA ALA A 169 -3.15 9.21 -13.51
C ALA A 169 -3.88 8.39 -12.43
N LEU A 170 -5.15 8.04 -12.66
CA LEU A 170 -5.93 7.25 -11.70
C LEU A 170 -5.27 5.88 -11.44
N ARG A 171 -4.85 5.20 -12.51
CA ARG A 171 -4.19 3.89 -12.45
C ARG A 171 -2.90 3.95 -11.64
N TYR A 172 -2.07 4.98 -11.86
CA TYR A 172 -0.83 5.18 -11.10
C TYR A 172 -1.06 5.55 -9.63
N VAL A 173 -2.11 6.32 -9.32
CA VAL A 173 -2.48 6.66 -7.93
C VAL A 173 -3.02 5.43 -7.19
N ILE A 174 -3.88 4.64 -7.83
CA ILE A 174 -4.40 3.38 -7.26
C ILE A 174 -3.24 2.38 -7.04
N LEU A 175 -2.33 2.25 -8.01
CA LEU A 175 -1.12 1.44 -7.86
C LEU A 175 -0.27 1.92 -6.67
N PHE A 176 -0.03 3.23 -6.56
CA PHE A 176 0.75 3.81 -5.47
C PHE A 176 0.14 3.53 -4.10
N MET A 177 -1.17 3.78 -3.94
CA MET A 177 -1.90 3.47 -2.71
C MET A 177 -1.87 1.98 -2.39
N GLY A 178 -1.98 1.13 -3.42
CA GLY A 178 -1.88 -0.32 -3.28
C GLY A 178 -0.53 -0.78 -2.74
N VAL A 179 0.57 -0.32 -3.35
CA VAL A 179 1.94 -0.61 -2.90
C VAL A 179 2.17 -0.10 -1.47
N MET A 180 1.73 1.12 -1.16
CA MET A 180 1.85 1.68 0.19
C MET A 180 1.08 0.85 1.23
N SER A 181 -0.15 0.43 0.90
CA SER A 181 -1.00 -0.38 1.79
C SER A 181 -0.48 -1.80 2.01
N CYS A 182 0.10 -2.43 0.97
CA CYS A 182 0.81 -3.71 1.11
C CYS A 182 2.02 -3.61 2.03
N LEU A 183 2.79 -2.52 1.92
CA LEU A 183 4.02 -2.33 2.68
C LEU A 183 3.79 -1.74 4.08
N PHE A 184 2.56 -1.36 4.41
CA PHE A 184 2.21 -0.68 5.66
C PHE A 184 2.63 -1.49 6.89
N SER A 185 2.17 -2.73 6.99
CA SER A 185 2.49 -3.60 8.12
C SER A 185 3.99 -3.87 8.20
N VAL A 186 4.68 -4.04 7.06
CA VAL A 186 6.14 -4.22 7.02
C VAL A 186 6.85 -3.00 7.61
N TYR A 187 6.41 -1.79 7.27
CA TYR A 187 6.97 -0.57 7.83
C TYR A 187 6.67 -0.45 9.33
N ASP A 188 5.43 -0.69 9.74
CA ASP A 188 4.99 -0.54 11.13
C ASP A 188 5.71 -1.55 12.03
N ILE A 189 5.89 -2.79 11.58
CA ILE A 189 6.69 -3.81 12.25
C ILE A 189 8.18 -3.42 12.28
N TRP A 190 8.71 -2.80 11.23
CA TRP A 190 10.10 -2.32 11.22
C TRP A 190 10.31 -1.19 12.24
N ASP A 191 9.37 -0.23 12.34
CA ASP A 191 9.41 0.85 13.33
C ASP A 191 9.24 0.28 14.76
N ASP A 192 8.32 -0.67 14.97
CA ASP A 192 8.09 -1.30 16.27
C ASP A 192 9.29 -2.17 16.74
N LEU A 193 9.89 -2.96 15.85
CA LEU A 193 11.00 -3.87 16.19
C LEU A 193 12.34 -3.14 16.38
N ILE A 194 12.60 -2.08 15.63
CA ILE A 194 13.91 -1.39 15.61
C ILE A 194 13.86 -0.05 16.34
N ALA A 195 12.78 0.73 16.22
CA ALA A 195 12.66 2.06 16.84
C ALA A 195 12.03 2.05 18.25
N ARG A 196 11.59 0.88 18.75
CA ARG A 196 11.14 0.64 20.15
C ARG A 196 10.08 1.63 20.64
N ARG A 197 9.02 1.90 19.88
CA ARG A 197 7.89 2.68 20.41
C ARG A 197 7.06 1.83 21.38
N ILE A 198 6.82 2.38 22.57
CA ILE A 198 6.00 1.78 23.63
C ILE A 198 4.53 2.21 23.43
N ASN A 199 3.98 1.96 22.24
CA ASN A 199 2.55 2.11 21.99
C ASN A 199 1.93 0.72 21.93
N ASP A 200 0.73 0.53 22.46
CA ASP A 200 -0.01 -0.73 22.35
C ASP A 200 -0.46 -0.93 20.89
N SER A 201 0.37 -1.57 20.05
CA SER A 201 0.01 -1.97 18.67
C SER A 201 -0.92 -3.19 18.66
N ASP A 202 -1.58 -3.49 17.54
CA ASP A 202 -2.47 -4.66 17.43
C ASP A 202 -1.72 -5.96 17.74
N ALA A 203 -0.43 -6.04 17.40
CA ALA A 203 0.40 -7.18 17.73
C ALA A 203 0.59 -7.34 19.23
N SER A 204 0.68 -6.23 19.97
CA SER A 204 0.74 -6.23 21.44
C SER A 204 -0.59 -6.65 22.08
N VAL A 205 -1.72 -6.18 21.54
CA VAL A 205 -3.07 -6.54 22.01
C VAL A 205 -3.33 -8.01 21.75
N PHE A 206 -3.03 -8.49 20.54
CA PHE A 206 -3.22 -9.89 20.18
C PHE A 206 -2.34 -10.83 20.99
N ALA A 207 -1.08 -10.45 21.23
CA ALA A 207 -0.17 -11.21 22.09
C ALA A 207 -0.69 -11.33 23.53
N LYS A 208 -1.26 -10.27 24.10
CA LYS A 208 -1.93 -10.31 25.42
C LYS A 208 -3.11 -11.29 25.40
N MET A 209 -3.91 -11.31 24.33
CA MET A 209 -5.06 -12.20 24.19
C MET A 209 -4.67 -13.67 24.01
N THR A 210 -3.57 -13.95 23.30
CA THR A 210 -3.11 -15.32 23.02
C THR A 210 -2.04 -15.83 23.98
N HIS A 211 -1.61 -15.00 24.94
CA HIS A 211 -0.48 -15.28 25.84
C HIS A 211 0.83 -15.62 25.10
N THR A 212 1.12 -14.89 24.02
CA THR A 212 2.33 -15.07 23.19
C THR A 212 3.17 -13.79 23.11
N SER A 213 4.16 -13.75 22.22
CA SER A 213 5.01 -12.58 21.97
C SER A 213 4.44 -11.70 20.85
N SER A 214 4.36 -10.39 21.08
CA SER A 214 3.96 -9.40 20.06
C SER A 214 4.89 -9.40 18.85
N ARG A 215 6.19 -9.64 19.07
CA ARG A 215 7.17 -9.75 17.98
C ARG A 215 6.88 -10.95 17.08
N CYS A 216 6.42 -12.06 17.65
CA CYS A 216 6.08 -13.26 16.88
C CYS A 216 4.92 -12.95 15.93
N TRP A 217 3.84 -12.36 16.43
CA TRP A 217 2.68 -11.99 15.61
C TRP A 217 3.02 -10.90 14.60
N GLY A 218 3.82 -9.90 14.98
CA GLY A 218 4.38 -8.93 14.04
C GLY A 218 5.10 -9.61 12.87
N VAL A 219 6.05 -10.50 13.14
CA VAL A 219 6.76 -11.24 12.07
C VAL A 219 5.80 -12.05 11.19
N ILE A 220 4.82 -12.75 11.78
CA ILE A 220 3.84 -13.53 11.02
C ILE A 220 3.04 -12.63 10.06
N TRP A 221 2.53 -11.50 10.52
CA TRP A 221 1.74 -10.58 9.69
C TRP A 221 2.61 -9.81 8.69
N GLY A 222 3.87 -9.52 9.03
CA GLY A 222 4.84 -8.98 8.08
C GLY A 222 5.15 -9.96 6.94
N LEU A 223 5.31 -11.25 7.24
CA LEU A 223 5.47 -12.29 6.22
C LEU A 223 4.21 -12.43 5.36
N PHE A 224 3.02 -12.35 5.97
CA PHE A 224 1.76 -12.33 5.21
C PHE A 224 1.70 -11.13 4.24
N ALA A 225 2.13 -9.95 4.68
CA ALA A 225 2.18 -8.75 3.85
C ALA A 225 3.19 -8.87 2.70
N LEU A 226 4.35 -9.48 2.93
CA LEU A 226 5.31 -9.80 1.86
C LEU A 226 4.73 -10.83 0.87
N GLY A 227 4.02 -11.85 1.36
CA GLY A 227 3.35 -12.84 0.53
C GLY A 227 2.24 -12.23 -0.34
N THR A 228 1.41 -11.37 0.24
CA THR A 228 0.37 -10.63 -0.49
C THR A 228 0.96 -9.63 -1.47
N MET A 229 2.07 -8.97 -1.16
CA MET A 229 2.79 -8.13 -2.12
C MET A 229 3.34 -8.94 -3.30
N GLY A 230 3.94 -10.10 -3.06
CA GLY A 230 4.40 -11.01 -4.12
C GLY A 230 3.25 -11.52 -4.99
N GLY A 231 2.14 -11.91 -4.35
CA GLY A 231 0.90 -12.28 -5.03
C GLY A 231 0.29 -11.13 -5.84
N ALA A 232 0.33 -9.91 -5.30
CA ALA A 232 -0.16 -8.70 -5.96
C ALA A 232 0.62 -8.41 -7.24
N VAL A 233 1.95 -8.50 -7.20
CA VAL A 233 2.81 -8.34 -8.39
C VAL A 233 2.47 -9.42 -9.41
N TYR A 234 2.45 -10.69 -9.01
CA TYR A 234 2.14 -11.79 -9.93
C TYR A 234 0.76 -11.64 -10.60
N LEU A 235 -0.29 -11.35 -9.83
CA LEU A 235 -1.63 -11.14 -10.34
C LEU A 235 -1.73 -9.87 -11.20
N ASN A 236 -1.03 -8.80 -10.85
CA ASN A 236 -0.94 -7.58 -11.66
C ASN A 236 -0.35 -7.88 -13.04
N LEU A 237 0.74 -8.66 -13.10
CA LEU A 237 1.36 -9.05 -14.38
C LEU A 237 0.47 -9.98 -15.22
N LEU A 238 -0.31 -10.85 -14.58
CA LEU A 238 -1.31 -11.67 -15.26
C LEU A 238 -2.45 -10.81 -15.84
N VAL A 239 -2.94 -9.83 -15.09
CA VAL A 239 -3.97 -8.89 -15.61
C VAL A 239 -3.41 -8.11 -16.79
N ILE A 240 -2.17 -7.61 -16.71
CA ILE A 240 -1.52 -6.90 -17.82
C ILE A 240 -1.42 -7.81 -19.05
N GLN A 241 -0.99 -9.07 -18.90
CA GLN A 241 -0.90 -10.02 -20.01
C GLN A 241 -2.24 -10.16 -20.77
N HIS A 242 -3.36 -10.15 -20.06
CA HIS A 242 -4.68 -10.32 -20.65
C HIS A 242 -5.29 -9.01 -21.20
N VAL A 243 -5.04 -7.88 -20.53
CA VAL A 243 -5.63 -6.58 -20.89
C VAL A 243 -4.79 -5.86 -21.95
N LEU A 244 -3.47 -6.01 -21.89
CA LEU A 244 -2.47 -5.39 -22.78
C LEU A 244 -1.55 -6.48 -23.35
N PRO A 245 -2.07 -7.37 -24.22
CA PRO A 245 -1.25 -8.40 -24.83
C PRO A 245 -0.21 -7.77 -25.77
N GLY A 246 1.03 -8.22 -25.66
CA GLY A 246 2.15 -7.71 -26.44
C GLY A 246 3.27 -8.75 -26.53
N PRO A 247 4.20 -8.60 -27.48
CA PRO A 247 5.34 -9.51 -27.61
C PRO A 247 6.23 -9.43 -26.36
N SER A 248 6.84 -10.57 -26.00
CA SER A 248 7.86 -10.57 -24.96
C SER A 248 9.11 -9.82 -25.45
N ILE A 249 9.70 -9.06 -24.55
CA ILE A 249 10.93 -8.32 -24.77
C ILE A 249 12.11 -9.22 -24.40
N ALA A 250 13.10 -9.32 -25.29
CA ALA A 250 14.33 -10.06 -25.06
C ALA A 250 15.48 -9.17 -24.56
N SER A 251 15.41 -7.86 -24.81
CA SER A 251 16.49 -6.90 -24.53
C SER A 251 15.97 -5.54 -24.07
N ILE A 252 16.73 -4.87 -23.19
CA ILE A 252 16.42 -3.50 -22.71
C ILE A 252 16.32 -2.46 -23.83
N HIS A 253 16.90 -2.73 -25.00
CA HIS A 253 16.84 -1.83 -26.15
C HIS A 253 15.47 -1.83 -26.84
N GLU A 254 14.63 -2.83 -26.56
CA GLU A 254 13.28 -2.96 -27.12
C GLU A 254 12.21 -2.28 -26.23
N LEU A 255 12.62 -1.74 -25.07
CA LEU A 255 11.71 -1.04 -24.16
C LEU A 255 11.16 0.22 -24.83
N SER A 256 9.86 0.47 -24.64
CA SER A 256 9.27 1.74 -25.05
C SER A 256 9.86 2.91 -24.28
N GLY A 257 9.74 4.12 -24.83
CA GLY A 257 10.21 5.33 -24.14
C GLY A 257 9.56 5.52 -22.77
N ALA A 258 8.30 5.11 -22.60
CA ALA A 258 7.60 5.17 -21.31
C ALA A 258 8.19 4.17 -20.30
N THR A 259 8.52 2.97 -20.74
CA THR A 259 9.14 1.92 -19.91
C THR A 259 10.58 2.24 -19.58
N THR A 260 11.35 2.77 -20.53
CA THR A 260 12.69 3.32 -20.27
C THR A 260 12.63 4.46 -19.25
N ALA A 261 11.66 5.38 -19.37
CA ALA A 261 11.49 6.45 -18.39
C ALA A 261 11.18 5.91 -16.99
N ALA A 262 10.29 4.92 -16.87
CA ALA A 262 9.98 4.27 -15.59
C ALA A 262 11.24 3.61 -14.97
N LEU A 263 12.03 2.90 -15.79
CA LEU A 263 13.30 2.30 -15.38
C LEU A 263 14.29 3.37 -14.89
N VAL A 264 14.50 4.43 -15.67
CA VAL A 264 15.44 5.51 -15.32
C VAL A 264 15.01 6.20 -14.04
N VAL A 265 13.72 6.47 -13.85
CA VAL A 265 13.19 7.06 -12.62
C VAL A 265 13.43 6.12 -11.43
N ALA A 266 13.08 4.85 -11.55
CA ALA A 266 13.30 3.86 -10.47
C ALA A 266 14.79 3.74 -10.11
N ALA A 267 15.67 3.66 -11.10
CA ALA A 267 17.12 3.61 -10.90
C ALA A 267 17.67 4.90 -10.27
N SER A 268 17.14 6.07 -10.66
CA SER A 268 17.54 7.36 -10.10
C SER A 268 17.11 7.48 -8.64
N VAL A 269 15.87 7.10 -8.30
CA VAL A 269 15.39 7.08 -6.91
C VAL A 269 16.23 6.13 -6.06
N LEU A 270 16.61 4.97 -6.59
CA LEU A 270 17.52 4.05 -5.91
C LEU A 270 18.90 4.68 -5.67
N GLY A 271 19.51 5.24 -6.71
CA GLY A 271 20.84 5.87 -6.64
C GLY A 271 20.88 7.03 -5.65
N ILE A 272 19.91 7.94 -5.71
CA ILE A 272 19.75 9.05 -4.76
C ILE A 272 19.53 8.50 -3.34
N GLY A 273 18.70 7.47 -3.19
CA GLY A 273 18.42 6.84 -1.90
C GLY A 273 19.65 6.19 -1.26
N ILE A 274 20.53 5.57 -2.06
CA ILE A 274 21.81 5.01 -1.62
C ILE A 274 22.77 6.14 -1.25
N LEU A 275 22.94 7.13 -2.11
CA LEU A 275 23.81 8.28 -1.88
C LEU A 275 23.43 9.01 -0.59
N HIS A 276 22.14 9.31 -0.40
CA HIS A 276 21.63 9.93 0.82
C HIS A 276 21.98 9.11 2.07
N THR A 277 21.85 7.78 2.02
CA THR A 277 22.23 6.89 3.15
C THR A 277 23.73 6.89 3.41
N ILE A 278 24.56 6.92 2.37
CA ILE A 278 26.02 7.00 2.52
C ILE A 278 26.43 8.34 3.15
N VAL A 279 25.90 9.45 2.64
CA VAL A 279 26.20 10.81 3.14
C VAL A 279 25.77 10.95 4.59
N THR A 280 24.52 10.60 4.92
CA THR A 280 24.01 10.69 6.29
C THR A 280 24.79 9.81 7.27
N ARG A 281 25.15 8.58 6.89
CA ARG A 281 26.02 7.72 7.73
C ARG A 281 27.40 8.32 7.94
N ARG A 282 28.02 8.91 6.90
CA ARG A 282 29.33 9.59 7.03
C ARG A 282 29.24 10.81 7.95
N CYS A 283 28.19 11.61 7.85
CA CYS A 283 27.97 12.75 8.74
C CYS A 283 27.76 12.31 10.21
N MET A 284 27.01 11.23 10.47
CA MET A 284 26.84 10.71 11.83
C MET A 284 28.16 10.18 12.43
N VAL A 285 28.99 9.53 11.62
CA VAL A 285 30.32 9.06 12.05
C VAL A 285 31.26 10.24 12.34
N GLN A 286 31.23 11.29 11.52
CA GLN A 286 32.06 12.49 11.70
C GLN A 286 31.60 13.38 12.86
N SER A 287 30.31 13.42 13.15
CA SER A 287 29.72 14.19 14.26
C SER A 287 29.91 13.55 15.64
N GLY A 288 30.46 12.33 15.73
CA GLY A 288 30.65 11.63 17.02
C GLY A 288 29.33 11.22 17.73
N SER A 289 28.19 11.28 17.05
CA SER A 289 26.86 11.07 17.66
C SER A 289 26.61 9.62 18.11
N ASN A 290 27.46 8.66 17.73
CA ASN A 290 27.41 7.29 18.25
C ASN A 290 27.95 7.15 19.70
N GLN A 291 28.56 8.18 20.28
CA GLN A 291 29.12 8.14 21.65
C GLN A 291 28.29 8.92 22.68
N LEU A 292 27.37 9.81 22.25
CA LEU A 292 26.62 10.70 23.14
C LEU A 292 25.21 10.19 23.52
N GLY A 293 24.75 9.07 22.96
CA GLY A 293 23.42 8.50 23.25
C GLY A 293 23.34 7.55 24.45
N TYR A 294 24.48 7.19 25.06
CA TYR A 294 24.56 6.30 26.23
C TYR A 294 25.05 6.99 27.51
N ALA A 295 25.56 8.21 27.40
CA ALA A 295 25.91 9.04 28.53
C ALA A 295 24.94 10.21 28.58
N GLN A 296 24.12 10.25 29.64
CA GLN A 296 23.08 11.26 29.94
C GLN A 296 21.66 10.91 29.49
N ALA A 297 21.07 9.92 30.18
CA ALA A 297 19.71 10.06 30.65
C ALA A 297 19.77 10.32 32.17
N PRO A 298 19.16 11.40 32.71
CA PRO A 298 18.77 11.44 34.11
C PRO A 298 17.68 10.40 34.41
#